data_AF-A0A0T6BN59-F1
#
_entry.id   AF-A0A0T6BN59-F1
#
_cell.length_a   1.000
_cell.length_b   1.000
_cell.length_c   1.000
_cell.angle_alpha   90.00
_cell.angle_beta   90.00
_cell.angle_gamma   90.00
#
_symmetry.space_group_name_H-M   'P 1'
#
loop_
_entity.id
_entity.type
_entity.pdbx_description
1 polymer ?
#
loop_
_entity_poly.entity_id
_entity_poly.type
_entity_poly.pdbx_seq_one_letter_code
_entity_poly.pdbx_strand_id
1 'polypeptide(L)'
;MEKVIDLDTQFLGTREQSLRVMIQIGIIRQAFGVKNDETKKPVRDYERDIILSDDEIRKEFNQELKWINIAKEKSDFGGIKEFENRARYFIEAVRFFNASLADEFENLLDGVSA
;
A
#
# COMPACT_ATOMS: atom_id res chain seq x y z
N MET A 1 -4.46 -13.12 7.78
CA MET A 1 -5.45 -12.08 8.14
C MET A 1 -5.03 -11.19 9.31
N GLU A 2 -4.14 -11.64 10.20
CA GLU A 2 -3.69 -10.86 11.37
C GLU A 2 -3.24 -9.44 11.04
N LYS A 3 -2.49 -9.25 9.95
CA LYS A 3 -2.05 -7.91 9.51
C LYS A 3 -3.21 -6.95 9.19
N VAL A 4 -4.31 -7.44 8.61
CA VAL A 4 -5.50 -6.60 8.31
C VAL A 4 -6.22 -6.22 9.59
N ILE A 5 -6.33 -7.14 10.56
CA ILE A 5 -6.96 -6.89 11.87
C ILE A 5 -6.13 -5.90 12.69
N ASP A 6 -4.81 -6.07 12.71
CA ASP A 6 -3.87 -5.15 13.36
C ASP A 6 -4.02 -3.74 12.80
N LEU A 7 -4.05 -3.61 11.47
CA LEU A 7 -4.27 -2.33 10.79
C LEU A 7 -5.66 -1.73 11.09
N ASP A 8 -6.73 -2.52 11.07
CA ASP A 8 -8.10 -2.05 11.35
C ASP A 8 -8.32 -1.59 12.80
N THR A 9 -7.55 -2.14 13.74
CA THR A 9 -7.71 -1.84 15.18
C THR A 9 -6.68 -0.85 15.71
N GLN A 10 -5.72 -0.42 14.87
CA GLN A 10 -4.68 0.52 15.25
C GLN A 10 -5.26 1.90 15.58
N PHE A 11 -4.84 2.49 16.71
CA PHE A 11 -5.18 3.87 17.04
C PHE A 11 -4.49 4.85 16.07
N LEU A 12 -5.29 5.70 15.43
CA LEU A 12 -4.84 6.68 14.43
C LEU A 12 -4.83 8.09 15.05
N GLY A 13 -3.70 8.48 15.62
CA GLY A 13 -3.54 9.79 16.27
C GLY A 13 -3.09 10.91 15.34
N THR A 14 -2.63 10.60 14.13
CA THR A 14 -2.07 11.57 13.18
C THR A 14 -2.52 11.28 11.75
N ARG A 15 -2.50 12.30 10.88
CA ARG A 15 -2.80 12.15 9.44
C ARG A 15 -1.87 11.13 8.77
N GLU A 16 -0.59 11.12 9.15
CA GLU A 16 0.41 10.20 8.61
C GLU A 16 0.11 8.74 8.98
N GLN A 17 -0.27 8.49 10.25
CA GLN A 17 -0.71 7.16 10.68
C GLN A 17 -1.96 6.71 9.92
N SER A 18 -2.96 7.59 9.75
CA SER A 18 -4.16 7.28 8.97
C SER A 18 -3.82 6.96 7.51
N LEU A 19 -2.94 7.75 6.89
CA LEU A 19 -2.50 7.54 5.51
C LEU A 19 -1.81 6.18 5.34
N ARG A 20 -0.87 5.85 6.23
CA ARG A 20 -0.19 4.55 6.24
C ARG A 20 -1.20 3.41 6.30
N VAL A 21 -2.09 3.43 7.29
CA VAL A 21 -3.08 2.36 7.48
C VAL A 21 -4.00 2.23 6.28
N MET A 22 -4.50 3.34 5.73
CA MET A 22 -5.37 3.32 4.54
C MET A 22 -4.70 2.70 3.32
N ILE A 23 -3.44 3.07 3.04
CA ILE A 23 -2.70 2.50 1.90
C ILE A 23 -2.43 1.02 2.13
N GLN A 24 -1.90 0.65 3.30
CA GLN A 24 -1.51 -0.73 3.59
C GLN A 24 -2.72 -1.66 3.56
N ILE A 25 -3.82 -1.27 4.19
CA ILE A 25 -5.02 -2.10 4.23
C ILE A 25 -5.68 -2.21 2.85
N GLY A 26 -5.63 -1.16 2.04
CA GLY A 26 -6.21 -1.13 0.70
C GLY A 26 -5.60 -2.21 -0.18
N ILE A 27 -4.28 -2.18 -0.35
CA ILE A 27 -3.59 -3.14 -1.22
C ILE A 27 -3.61 -4.56 -0.67
N ILE A 28 -3.49 -4.76 0.65
CA ILE A 28 -3.59 -6.10 1.25
C ILE A 28 -4.99 -6.67 1.03
N ARG A 29 -6.05 -5.89 1.26
CA ARG A 29 -7.42 -6.37 1.02
C ARG A 29 -7.66 -6.69 -0.45
N GLN A 30 -7.18 -5.86 -1.38
CA GLN A 30 -7.29 -6.14 -2.81
C GLN A 30 -6.54 -7.41 -3.20
N ALA A 31 -5.28 -7.55 -2.76
CA ALA A 31 -4.42 -8.69 -3.06
C ALA A 31 -5.04 -10.03 -2.61
N PHE A 32 -5.72 -10.05 -1.46
CA PHE A 32 -6.35 -11.25 -0.91
C PHE A 32 -7.88 -11.33 -1.14
N GLY A 33 -8.46 -10.41 -1.92
CA GLY A 33 -9.89 -10.36 -2.18
C GLY A 33 -10.76 -10.19 -0.93
N VAL A 34 -10.25 -9.53 0.10
CA VAL A 34 -10.95 -9.31 1.38
C VAL A 34 -11.95 -8.17 1.23
N LYS A 35 -13.22 -8.45 1.50
CA LYS A 35 -14.28 -7.43 1.46
C LYS A 35 -14.35 -6.66 2.77
N ASN A 36 -14.80 -5.41 2.71
CA ASN A 36 -14.90 -4.53 3.87
C ASN A 36 -15.83 -5.04 4.99
N ASP A 37 -16.81 -5.90 4.67
CA ASP A 37 -17.75 -6.47 5.65
C ASP A 37 -17.21 -7.76 6.31
N GLU A 38 -16.07 -8.29 5.84
CA GLU A 38 -15.48 -9.51 6.38
C GLU A 38 -14.65 -9.26 7.64
N THR A 39 -14.20 -8.03 7.89
CA THR A 39 -13.35 -7.71 9.05
C THR A 39 -14.13 -7.60 10.37
N LYS A 40 -15.47 -7.55 10.31
CA LYS A 40 -16.36 -7.59 11.49
C LYS A 40 -16.85 -8.99 11.85
N LYS A 41 -16.56 -9.99 11.01
CA LYS A 41 -16.93 -11.39 11.25
C LYS A 41 -15.76 -12.06 11.97
N PRO A 42 -15.98 -13.06 12.85
CA PRO A 42 -14.89 -13.83 13.42
C PRO A 42 -14.06 -14.34 12.26
N VAL A 43 -12.81 -13.88 12.21
CA VAL A 43 -11.88 -14.20 11.14
C VAL A 43 -11.73 -15.71 11.18
N ARG A 44 -12.36 -16.39 10.23
CA ARG A 44 -12.02 -17.77 9.94
C ARG A 44 -10.60 -17.70 9.38
N ASP A 45 -9.70 -18.50 9.94
CA ASP A 45 -8.31 -18.66 9.50
C ASP A 45 -8.27 -19.22 8.07
N TYR A 46 -8.69 -18.44 7.10
CA TYR A 46 -8.45 -18.70 5.70
C TYR A 46 -7.15 -18.00 5.34
N GLU A 47 -6.09 -18.78 5.22
CA GLU A 47 -5.00 -18.47 4.29
C GLU A 47 -5.66 -18.38 2.91
N ARG A 48 -5.90 -17.14 2.45
CA ARG A 48 -6.39 -16.90 1.10
C ARG A 48 -5.18 -16.83 0.19
N ASP A 49 -5.28 -17.45 -0.97
CA ASP A 49 -4.32 -17.21 -2.04
C ASP A 49 -4.41 -15.76 -2.49
N ILE A 50 -3.29 -15.22 -2.95
CA ILE A 50 -3.25 -13.91 -3.60
C ILE A 50 -4.05 -14.03 -4.91
N ILE A 51 -5.05 -13.17 -5.08
CA ILE A 51 -5.90 -13.14 -6.27
C ILE A 51 -5.43 -12.16 -7.33
N LEU A 52 -4.61 -11.17 -6.94
CA LEU A 52 -4.01 -10.23 -7.88
C LEU A 52 -2.74 -10.81 -8.49
N SER A 53 -2.61 -10.65 -9.80
CA SER A 53 -1.35 -10.89 -10.48
C SER A 53 -0.32 -9.82 -10.13
N ASP A 54 0.96 -10.16 -10.25
CA ASP A 54 2.06 -9.20 -10.08
C ASP A 54 1.89 -7.98 -11.00
N ASP A 55 1.37 -8.17 -12.22
CA ASP A 55 1.14 -7.08 -13.18
C ASP A 55 0.02 -6.11 -12.73
N GLU A 56 -1.02 -6.62 -12.06
CA GLU A 56 -2.05 -5.77 -11.46
C GLU A 56 -1.47 -4.97 -10.29
N ILE A 57 -0.63 -5.60 -9.46
CA ILE A 57 0.03 -4.92 -8.34
C ILE A 57 1.01 -3.85 -8.85
N ARG A 58 1.80 -4.15 -9.90
CA ARG A 58 2.66 -3.17 -10.59
C ARG A 58 1.87 -1.98 -11.11
N LYS A 59 0.71 -2.23 -11.70
CA LYS A 59 -0.15 -1.17 -12.24
C LYS A 59 -0.63 -0.20 -11.15
N GLU A 60 -1.02 -0.73 -9.99
CA GLU A 60 -1.39 0.08 -8.83
C GLU A 60 -0.19 0.88 -8.31
N PHE A 61 0.98 0.26 -8.18
CA PHE A 61 2.20 0.96 -7.74
C PHE A 61 2.63 2.08 -8.70
N ASN A 62 2.57 1.84 -10.01
CA ASN A 62 2.87 2.85 -11.03
C ASN A 62 1.95 4.08 -10.92
N GLN A 63 0.74 3.93 -10.40
CA GLN A 63 -0.16 5.05 -10.16
C GLN A 63 0.34 5.94 -9.00
N GLU A 64 0.95 5.37 -7.96
CA GLU A 64 1.60 6.14 -6.89
C GLU A 64 2.80 6.93 -7.43
N LEU A 65 3.65 6.32 -8.26
CA LEU A 65 4.77 7.01 -8.92
C LEU A 65 4.29 8.16 -9.83
N LYS A 66 3.17 7.97 -10.53
CA LYS A 66 2.57 9.02 -11.36
C LYS A 66 2.17 10.25 -10.54
N TRP A 67 1.64 10.07 -9.33
CA TRP A 67 1.29 11.19 -8.46
C TRP A 67 2.52 11.98 -7.99
N ILE A 68 3.63 11.29 -7.71
CA ILE A 68 4.91 11.95 -7.39
C ILE A 68 5.34 12.84 -8.56
N ASN A 69 5.33 12.31 -9.78
CA ASN A 69 5.72 13.08 -10.98
C ASN A 69 4.81 14.30 -11.21
N ILE A 70 3.49 14.15 -11.06
CA ILE A 70 2.54 15.28 -11.16
C ILE A 70 2.81 16.35 -10.10
N ALA A 71 3.15 15.95 -8.86
CA ALA A 71 3.49 16.90 -7.81
C ALA A 71 4.81 17.64 -8.11
N LYS A 72 5.81 16.93 -8.65
CA LYS A 72 7.07 17.51 -9.14
C LYS A 72 6.84 18.54 -10.23
N GLU A 73 6.03 18.21 -11.25
CA GLU A 73 5.68 19.12 -12.35
C GLU A 73 5.03 20.41 -11.83
N LYS A 74 4.25 20.32 -10.75
CA LYS A 74 3.56 21.47 -10.13
C LYS A 74 4.39 22.21 -9.09
N SER A 75 5.62 21.75 -8.80
CA SER A 75 6.44 22.24 -7.69
C SER A 75 5.70 22.20 -6.33
N ASP A 76 4.82 21.22 -6.15
CA ASP A 76 4.08 21.00 -4.90
C ASP A 76 4.91 20.15 -3.94
N PHE A 77 5.83 20.80 -3.22
CA PHE A 77 6.74 20.13 -2.29
C PHE A 77 6.02 19.36 -1.17
N GLY A 78 4.84 19.83 -0.74
CA GLY A 78 4.01 19.13 0.23
C GLY A 78 3.44 17.84 -0.36
N GLY A 79 2.91 17.93 -1.59
CA GLY A 79 2.44 16.78 -2.36
C GLY A 79 3.52 15.74 -2.62
N ILE A 80 4.73 16.16 -3.01
CA ILE A 80 5.86 15.24 -3.27
C ILE A 80 6.10 14.35 -2.06
N LYS A 81 6.27 14.94 -0.87
CA LYS A 81 6.53 14.17 0.36
C LYS A 81 5.35 13.25 0.72
N GLU A 82 4.11 13.72 0.55
CA GLU A 82 2.92 12.89 0.82
C GLU A 82 2.86 11.67 -0.12
N PHE A 83 3.14 11.86 -1.42
CA PHE A 83 3.11 10.77 -2.41
C PHE A 83 4.31 9.82 -2.29
N GLU A 84 5.50 10.30 -1.92
CA GLU A 84 6.63 9.42 -1.59
C GLU A 84 6.31 8.54 -0.39
N ASN A 85 5.71 9.10 0.67
CA ASN A 85 5.27 8.33 1.82
C ASN A 85 4.23 7.27 1.43
N ARG A 86 3.26 7.62 0.57
CA ARG A 86 2.27 6.64 0.07
C ARG A 86 2.94 5.48 -0.67
N ALA A 87 3.89 5.76 -1.56
CA ALA A 87 4.65 4.73 -2.27
C ALA A 87 5.40 3.81 -1.29
N ARG A 88 6.04 4.37 -0.25
CA ARG A 88 6.71 3.56 0.80
C ARG A 88 5.74 2.68 1.57
N TYR A 89 4.57 3.22 1.96
CA TYR A 89 3.55 2.42 2.64
C TYR A 89 2.98 1.31 1.76
N PHE A 90 2.85 1.55 0.45
CA PHE A 90 2.46 0.53 -0.51
C PHE A 90 3.50 -0.59 -0.58
N ILE A 91 4.79 -0.25 -0.66
CA ILE A 91 5.91 -1.20 -0.65
C ILE A 91 5.89 -2.05 0.62
N GLU A 92 5.76 -1.44 1.80
CA GLU A 92 5.69 -2.16 3.08
C GLU A 92 4.54 -3.17 3.11
N ALA A 93 3.40 -2.82 2.52
CA ALA A 93 2.25 -3.71 2.43
C ALA A 93 2.46 -4.86 1.44
N VAL A 94 3.07 -4.59 0.28
CA VAL A 94 3.41 -5.64 -0.70
C VAL A 94 4.45 -6.58 -0.12
N ARG A 95 5.44 -6.05 0.64
CA ARG A 95 6.49 -6.86 1.28
C ARG A 95 5.93 -7.91 2.24
N PHE A 96 4.73 -7.69 2.81
CA PHE A 96 4.05 -8.68 3.64
C PHE A 96 3.68 -9.97 2.88
N PHE A 97 3.40 -9.90 1.58
CA PHE A 97 2.91 -11.04 0.80
C PHE A 97 3.72 -11.35 -0.48
N ASN A 98 4.58 -10.43 -0.94
CA ASN A 98 5.47 -10.63 -2.07
C ASN A 98 6.75 -9.77 -1.90
N ALA A 99 7.77 -10.34 -1.24
CA ALA A 99 9.02 -9.63 -0.96
C ALA A 99 9.80 -9.27 -2.24
N SER A 100 9.82 -10.15 -3.24
CA SER A 100 10.52 -9.90 -4.51
C SER A 100 9.95 -8.70 -5.25
N LEU A 101 8.62 -8.56 -5.26
CA LEU A 101 7.96 -7.43 -5.91
C LEU A 101 8.15 -6.13 -5.11
N ALA A 102 8.21 -6.22 -3.78
CA ALA A 102 8.54 -5.05 -2.95
C ALA A 102 9.96 -4.54 -3.21
N ASP A 103 10.95 -5.43 -3.37
CA ASP A 103 12.32 -5.05 -3.72
C ASP A 103 12.38 -4.39 -5.12
N GLU A 104 11.59 -4.87 -6.09
CA GLU A 104 11.44 -4.22 -7.40
C GLU A 104 10.92 -2.78 -7.25
N PHE A 105 9.90 -2.59 -6.41
CA PHE A 105 9.29 -1.27 -6.18
C PHE A 105 10.18 -0.29 -5.44
N GLU A 106 11.01 -0.74 -4.50
CA GLU A 106 12.00 0.12 -3.85
C GLU A 106 12.99 0.69 -4.86
N ASN A 107 13.52 -0.15 -5.75
CA ASN A 107 14.43 0.31 -6.81
C ASN A 107 13.76 1.34 -7.75
N LEU A 108 12.49 1.13 -8.09
CA LEU A 108 11.73 2.08 -8.91
C LEU A 108 11.50 3.41 -8.19
N LEU A 109 11.15 3.38 -6.91
CA LEU A 109 10.94 4.59 -6.11
C LEU A 109 12.23 5.39 -5.97
N ASP A 110 13.36 4.73 -5.68
CA ASP A 110 14.65 5.39 -5.56
C ASP A 110 15.08 6.08 -6.87
N GLY A 111 14.77 5.46 -8.02
CA GLY A 111 14.99 6.08 -9.34
C GLY A 111 14.09 7.29 -9.62
N VAL A 112 12.92 7.39 -8.97
CA VAL A 112 12.02 8.55 -9.09
C VAL A 112 12.38 9.63 -8.08
N SER A 113 12.87 9.29 -6.88
CA SER A 113 13.21 10.26 -5.82
C SER A 113 14.60 10.91 -6.00
N ALA A 114 15.49 10.33 -6.81
CA ALA A 114 16.76 10.92 -7.23
C ALA A 114 16.57 12.18 -8.11
#